data_AF-A0A285KDC7-F1
#
_entry.id   AF-A0A285KDC7-F1
#
_cell.length_a   1.000
_cell.length_b   1.000
_cell.length_c   1.000
_cell.angle_alpha   90.00
_cell.angle_beta   90.00
_cell.angle_gamma   90.00
#
_symmetry.space_group_name_H-M   'P 1'
#
loop_
_entity.id
_entity.type
_entity.pdbx_description
1 polymer ?
#
loop_
_entity_poly.entity_id
_entity_poly.type
_entity_poly.pdbx_seq_one_letter_code
_entity_poly.pdbx_strand_id
1 'polypeptide(L)'
;MTRTGAAAGYHGYYHEAVCYESDDDLLAVAVPFLLGGAAAGEPTIVALGERAASVVRAALPGDAPITFMSGGAMYARPAGAIRAYRKLLAGHVAAGAPQIRIIGELTADLFGPVWDSWARYESAINHAYDEFPLWSMCAYDMRTAPAQVYEDVLRTHPRTARPDGTHVPNETYVDPVTFLSDRRLPVPDPLQRAAPRADIAEPTLGDARQAVRDADGGRLAPDDVDDLIVAVSEAVANAYRHGRAPVRLRLWSSADRIVVTVTDGGPGPKDPFAGLLPTGDGLAGGLGLWIAHQSCDHVAMYRDAGGFTIRLTTGN
;
A
#
# COMPACT_ATOMS: atom_id res chain seq x y z
N MET A 1 -12.48 -4.04 28.96
CA MET A 1 -12.58 -2.60 28.66
C MET A 1 -13.23 -2.44 27.30
N THR A 2 -14.17 -1.51 27.17
CA THR A 2 -14.99 -1.31 25.98
C THR A 2 -14.37 -0.23 25.11
N ARG A 3 -14.38 -0.40 23.79
CA ARG A 3 -13.97 0.63 22.81
C ARG A 3 -14.74 1.93 23.03
N THR A 4 -14.11 3.08 22.82
CA THR A 4 -14.73 4.40 23.00
C THR A 4 -14.97 5.12 21.66
N GLY A 5 -15.81 6.16 21.70
CA GLY A 5 -16.15 7.00 20.54
C GLY A 5 -17.03 6.30 19.50
N ALA A 6 -16.92 6.68 18.23
CA ALA A 6 -17.75 6.15 17.14
C ALA A 6 -17.53 4.65 16.87
N ALA A 7 -16.39 4.11 17.32
CA ALA A 7 -16.06 2.69 17.27
C ALA A 7 -16.55 1.89 18.50
N ALA A 8 -17.28 2.51 19.43
CA ALA A 8 -17.85 1.82 20.59
C ALA A 8 -18.78 0.68 20.14
N GLY A 9 -18.57 -0.52 20.69
CA GLY A 9 -19.33 -1.72 20.32
C GLY A 9 -18.98 -2.33 18.96
N TYR A 10 -18.01 -1.77 18.23
CA TYR A 10 -17.56 -2.32 16.95
C TYR A 10 -16.50 -3.40 17.15
N HIS A 11 -16.61 -4.51 16.43
CA HIS A 11 -15.61 -5.58 16.43
C HIS A 11 -14.74 -5.48 15.17
N GLY A 12 -13.44 -5.70 15.34
CA GLY A 12 -12.46 -5.61 14.25
C GLY A 12 -12.12 -4.18 13.86
N TYR A 13 -11.83 -3.97 12.58
CA TYR A 13 -11.24 -2.72 12.11
C TYR A 13 -12.28 -1.66 11.74
N TYR A 14 -12.25 -0.53 12.47
CA TYR A 14 -13.07 0.65 12.18
C TYR A 14 -12.29 1.62 11.30
N HIS A 15 -12.49 1.50 9.98
CA HIS A 15 -11.74 2.21 8.96
C HIS A 15 -12.56 3.35 8.36
N GLU A 16 -12.05 4.58 8.46
CA GLU A 16 -12.75 5.77 7.97
C GLU A 16 -11.88 6.60 7.02
N ALA A 17 -12.50 7.19 6.01
CA ALA A 17 -11.90 8.27 5.23
C ALA A 17 -12.17 9.64 5.87
N VAL A 18 -11.20 10.54 5.77
CA VAL A 18 -11.33 11.98 6.05
C VAL A 18 -10.93 12.73 4.79
N CYS A 19 -11.91 13.13 3.99
CA CYS A 19 -11.70 13.99 2.82
C CYS A 19 -11.86 15.44 3.28
N TYR A 20 -10.78 16.22 3.28
CA TYR A 20 -10.77 17.59 3.82
C TYR A 20 -10.41 18.62 2.75
N GLU A 21 -11.04 19.79 2.78
CA GLU A 21 -10.84 20.88 1.80
C GLU A 21 -10.08 22.07 2.41
N SER A 22 -9.91 22.08 3.74
CA SER A 22 -9.18 23.09 4.48
C SER A 22 -8.47 22.52 5.70
N ASP A 23 -7.52 23.28 6.24
CA ASP A 23 -6.84 22.89 7.48
C ASP A 23 -7.81 22.90 8.67
N ASP A 24 -8.83 23.76 8.66
CA ASP A 24 -9.91 23.77 9.66
C ASP A 24 -10.75 22.49 9.61
N ASP A 25 -11.06 21.99 8.41
CA ASP A 25 -11.77 20.70 8.24
C ASP A 25 -10.97 19.53 8.82
N LEU A 26 -9.65 19.50 8.54
CA LEU A 26 -8.76 18.49 9.09
C LEU A 26 -8.73 18.57 10.62
N LEU A 27 -8.59 19.77 11.18
CA LEU A 27 -8.53 19.99 12.63
C LEU A 27 -9.84 19.61 13.32
N ALA A 28 -10.99 19.92 12.71
CA ALA A 28 -12.31 19.60 13.23
C ALA A 28 -12.51 18.09 13.43
N VAL A 29 -11.87 17.25 12.59
CA VAL A 29 -11.90 15.79 12.74
C VAL A 29 -10.74 15.27 13.61
N ALA A 30 -9.51 15.68 13.32
CA ALA A 30 -8.32 15.12 13.93
C ALA A 30 -8.20 15.46 15.43
N VAL A 31 -8.49 16.70 15.83
CA VAL A 31 -8.27 17.13 17.23
C VAL A 31 -9.19 16.38 18.20
N PRO A 32 -10.53 16.31 17.98
CA PRO A 32 -11.40 15.52 18.86
C PRO A 32 -11.06 14.03 18.86
N PHE A 33 -10.69 13.47 17.71
CA PHE A 33 -10.29 12.06 17.59
C PHE A 33 -9.05 11.75 18.45
N LEU A 34 -8.01 12.58 18.37
CA LEU A 34 -6.76 12.39 19.08
C LEU A 34 -6.90 12.65 20.59
N LEU A 35 -7.55 13.75 20.97
CA LEU A 35 -7.79 14.07 22.39
C LEU A 35 -8.69 13.04 23.07
N GLY A 36 -9.70 12.53 22.35
CA GLY A 36 -10.56 11.45 22.87
C GLY A 36 -9.79 10.16 23.14
N GLY A 37 -8.80 9.82 22.29
CA GLY A 37 -7.95 8.65 22.49
C GLY A 37 -7.02 8.81 23.69
N ALA A 38 -6.35 9.97 23.77
CA ALA A 38 -5.49 10.32 24.89
C ALA A 38 -6.25 10.31 26.23
N ALA A 39 -7.45 10.89 26.29
CA ALA A 39 -8.28 10.90 27.49
C ALA A 39 -8.77 9.50 27.91
N ALA A 40 -9.00 8.61 26.94
CA ALA A 40 -9.39 7.22 27.19
C ALA A 40 -8.20 6.30 27.53
N GLY A 41 -6.96 6.81 27.47
CA GLY A 41 -5.75 5.99 27.65
C GLY A 41 -5.51 5.01 26.48
N GLU A 42 -6.07 5.29 25.32
CA GLU A 42 -5.92 4.47 24.10
C GLU A 42 -4.65 4.90 23.36
N PRO A 43 -3.78 3.96 22.91
CA PRO A 43 -2.66 4.29 22.04
C PRO A 43 -3.11 5.13 20.86
N THR A 44 -2.58 6.36 20.76
CA THR A 44 -3.02 7.38 19.81
C THR A 44 -1.83 7.83 18.97
N ILE A 45 -1.93 7.65 17.67
CA ILE A 45 -0.82 7.77 16.72
C ILE A 45 -1.21 8.68 15.55
N VAL A 46 -0.28 9.54 15.15
CA VAL A 46 -0.38 10.44 13.99
C VAL A 46 0.70 10.07 12.99
N ALA A 47 0.29 9.73 11.76
CA ALA A 47 1.16 9.41 10.62
C ALA A 47 0.78 10.27 9.40
N LEU A 48 0.72 11.58 9.61
CA LEU A 48 0.38 12.56 8.58
C LEU A 48 1.64 13.03 7.82
N GLY A 49 1.45 13.63 6.64
CA GLY A 49 2.50 14.38 5.94
C GLY A 49 2.96 15.58 6.75
N GLU A 50 4.17 16.07 6.50
CA GLU A 50 4.84 17.07 7.34
C GLU A 50 3.98 18.32 7.58
N ARG A 51 3.33 18.83 6.53
CA ARG A 51 2.44 20.00 6.61
C ARG A 51 1.24 19.74 7.53
N ALA A 52 0.47 18.68 7.27
CA ALA A 52 -0.72 18.33 8.05
C ALA A 52 -0.36 17.97 9.50
N ALA A 53 0.76 17.24 9.70
CA ALA A 53 1.29 16.93 11.03
C ALA A 53 1.65 18.20 11.81
N SER A 54 2.24 19.21 11.16
CA SER A 54 2.58 20.49 11.79
C SER A 54 1.33 21.25 12.25
N VAL A 55 0.32 21.34 11.38
CA VAL A 55 -0.98 21.97 11.68
C VAL A 55 -1.67 21.28 12.86
N VAL A 56 -1.79 19.95 12.81
CA VAL A 56 -2.41 19.16 13.89
C VAL A 56 -1.64 19.29 15.19
N ARG A 57 -0.30 19.26 15.16
CA ARG A 57 0.53 19.40 16.35
C ARG A 57 0.36 20.76 17.01
N ALA A 58 0.24 21.84 16.24
CA ALA A 58 0.06 23.19 16.77
C ALA A 58 -1.29 23.38 17.49
N ALA A 59 -2.31 22.59 17.12
CA ALA A 59 -3.64 22.66 17.71
C ALA A 59 -3.81 21.77 18.97
N LEU A 60 -2.85 20.91 19.29
CA LEU A 60 -2.91 20.00 20.42
C LEU A 60 -2.19 20.56 21.67
N PRO A 61 -2.66 20.22 22.88
CA PRO A 61 -1.90 20.46 24.12
C PRO A 61 -0.54 19.75 24.06
N GLY A 62 0.53 20.43 24.48
CA GLY A 62 1.90 19.93 24.35
C GLY A 62 2.24 18.70 25.21
N ASP A 63 1.41 18.37 26.20
CA ASP A 63 1.57 17.24 27.13
C ASP A 63 0.66 16.05 26.80
N ALA A 64 -0.15 16.14 25.73
CA ALA A 64 -1.03 15.04 25.33
C ALA A 64 -0.20 13.81 24.92
N PRO A 65 -0.50 12.59 25.43
CA PRO A 65 0.23 11.36 25.12
C PRO A 65 -0.08 10.85 23.71
N ILE A 66 0.36 11.58 22.68
CA ILE A 66 0.12 11.32 21.26
C ILE A 66 1.46 11.09 20.56
N THR A 67 1.59 9.95 19.88
CA THR A 67 2.80 9.58 19.15
C THR A 67 2.75 10.12 17.72
N PHE A 68 3.67 11.01 17.36
CA PHE A 68 3.86 11.45 15.98
C PHE A 68 4.92 10.58 15.30
N MET A 69 4.53 9.94 14.20
CA MET A 69 5.42 9.17 13.33
C MET A 69 5.65 9.95 12.04
N SER A 70 6.84 9.79 11.46
CA SER A 70 7.09 10.31 10.11
C SER A 70 6.31 9.49 9.09
N GLY A 71 5.27 10.06 8.48
CA GLY A 71 4.43 9.39 7.49
C GLY A 71 5.23 8.90 6.27
N GLY A 72 6.22 9.69 5.81
CA GLY A 72 7.00 9.37 4.62
C GLY A 72 7.82 8.08 4.70
N ALA A 73 8.32 7.71 5.90
CA ALA A 73 9.04 6.44 6.07
C ALA A 73 8.09 5.23 6.18
N MET A 74 6.85 5.49 6.61
CA MET A 74 5.83 4.45 6.83
C MET A 74 5.12 4.06 5.53
N TYR A 75 5.00 5.03 4.60
CA TYR A 75 4.30 4.90 3.33
C TYR A 75 5.25 4.87 2.12
N ALA A 76 6.36 4.13 2.21
CA ALA A 76 7.24 3.93 1.06
C ALA A 76 6.65 2.93 0.05
N ARG A 77 6.16 1.79 0.55
CA ARG A 77 5.64 0.68 -0.26
C ARG A 77 4.41 0.05 0.41
N PRO A 78 3.32 -0.25 -0.33
CA PRO A 78 2.09 -0.85 0.22
C PRO A 78 2.30 -2.05 1.13
N ALA A 79 2.96 -3.12 0.65
CA ALA A 79 3.13 -4.35 1.43
C ALA A 79 4.02 -4.14 2.66
N GLY A 80 5.04 -3.27 2.54
CA GLY A 80 5.90 -2.86 3.65
C GLY A 80 5.11 -2.11 4.73
N ALA A 81 4.26 -1.17 4.34
CA ALA A 81 3.37 -0.43 5.23
C ALA A 81 2.43 -1.39 5.98
N ILE A 82 1.79 -2.33 5.26
CA ILE A 82 0.91 -3.33 5.88
C ILE A 82 1.63 -4.10 6.98
N ARG A 83 2.82 -4.64 6.67
CA ARG A 83 3.64 -5.39 7.60
C ARG A 83 4.05 -4.56 8.82
N ALA A 84 4.50 -3.32 8.60
CA ALA A 84 4.95 -2.42 9.65
C ALA A 84 3.83 -2.10 10.65
N TYR A 85 2.64 -1.73 10.14
CA TYR A 85 1.48 -1.49 10.98
C TYR A 85 1.00 -2.75 11.69
N ARG A 86 0.93 -3.92 11.04
CA ARG A 86 0.57 -5.18 11.74
C ARG A 86 1.48 -5.43 12.94
N LYS A 87 2.79 -5.23 12.80
CA LYS A 87 3.75 -5.36 13.90
C LYS A 87 3.49 -4.35 15.02
N LEU A 88 3.22 -3.09 14.67
CA LEU A 88 2.89 -2.04 15.62
C LEU A 88 1.60 -2.35 16.38
N LEU A 89 0.53 -2.73 15.67
CA LEU A 89 -0.78 -3.04 16.24
C LEU A 89 -0.70 -4.24 17.19
N ALA A 90 0.00 -5.31 16.77
CA ALA A 90 0.24 -6.48 17.61
C ALA A 90 0.98 -6.11 18.91
N GLY A 91 1.94 -5.19 18.85
CA GLY A 91 2.65 -4.69 20.02
C GLY A 91 1.72 -4.00 21.03
N HIS A 92 0.80 -3.15 20.56
CA HIS A 92 -0.19 -2.50 21.42
C HIS A 92 -1.21 -3.49 22.01
N VAL A 93 -1.67 -4.47 21.22
CA VAL A 93 -2.57 -5.52 21.71
C VAL A 93 -1.87 -6.37 22.78
N ALA A 94 -0.61 -6.75 22.58
CA ALA A 94 0.18 -7.47 23.58
C ALA A 94 0.38 -6.67 24.88
N ALA A 95 0.39 -5.34 24.78
CA ALA A 95 0.41 -4.43 25.93
C ALA A 95 -0.97 -4.21 26.58
N GLY A 96 -2.02 -4.86 26.09
CA GLY A 96 -3.38 -4.81 26.65
C GLY A 96 -4.25 -3.66 26.17
N ALA A 97 -3.90 -3.02 25.05
CA ALA A 97 -4.68 -1.92 24.49
C ALA A 97 -6.11 -2.40 24.10
N PRO A 98 -7.18 -1.83 24.68
CA PRO A 98 -8.55 -2.21 24.33
C PRO A 98 -9.02 -1.60 22.99
N GLN A 99 -8.35 -0.54 22.55
CA GLN A 99 -8.54 0.14 21.26
C GLN A 99 -7.25 0.86 20.90
N ILE A 100 -6.94 0.95 19.60
CA ILE A 100 -5.81 1.71 19.04
C ILE A 100 -6.39 2.76 18.09
N ARG A 101 -5.89 4.00 18.14
CA ARG A 101 -6.29 5.10 17.27
C ARG A 101 -5.14 5.56 16.38
N ILE A 102 -5.37 5.58 15.07
CA ILE A 102 -4.36 6.06 14.10
C ILE A 102 -5.02 7.01 13.12
N ILE A 103 -4.45 8.20 12.94
CA ILE A 103 -4.76 9.05 11.78
C ILE A 103 -3.54 9.07 10.86
N GLY A 104 -3.72 8.68 9.60
CA GLY A 104 -2.68 8.64 8.57
C GLY A 104 -3.05 9.52 7.38
N GLU A 105 -2.07 9.95 6.59
CA GLU A 105 -2.32 10.69 5.35
C GLU A 105 -1.54 10.06 4.20
N LEU A 106 -2.21 9.85 3.06
CA LEU A 106 -1.54 9.61 1.79
C LEU A 106 -1.37 10.96 1.09
N THR A 107 -0.13 11.34 0.82
CA THR A 107 0.25 12.65 0.30
C THR A 107 0.18 12.71 -1.23
N ALA A 108 0.14 13.93 -1.77
CA ALA A 108 -0.11 14.18 -3.19
C ALA A 108 0.89 13.53 -4.15
N ASP A 109 2.13 13.28 -3.70
CA ASP A 109 3.16 12.55 -4.45
C ASP A 109 2.75 11.10 -4.78
N LEU A 110 1.80 10.52 -4.03
CA LEU A 110 1.30 9.17 -4.24
C LEU A 110 0.09 9.10 -5.20
N PHE A 111 -0.53 10.23 -5.55
CA PHE A 111 -1.76 10.28 -6.37
C PHE A 111 -1.51 10.11 -7.88
N GLY A 112 -0.26 9.94 -8.29
CA GLY A 112 0.16 9.78 -9.67
C GLY A 112 0.12 8.32 -10.18
N PRO A 113 1.10 7.89 -11.00
CA PRO A 113 1.15 6.55 -11.61
C PRO A 113 1.10 5.37 -10.62
N VAL A 114 1.39 5.64 -9.35
CA VAL A 114 1.51 4.67 -8.26
C VAL A 114 0.23 4.54 -7.45
N TRP A 115 -0.76 5.40 -7.69
CA TRP A 115 -1.99 5.46 -6.90
C TRP A 115 -2.74 4.13 -6.87
N ASP A 116 -2.79 3.39 -7.98
CA ASP A 116 -3.50 2.10 -8.01
C ASP A 116 -2.95 1.12 -6.95
N SER A 117 -1.63 1.12 -6.71
CA SER A 117 -1.03 0.30 -5.65
C SER A 117 -1.44 0.74 -4.24
N TRP A 118 -1.68 2.04 -4.04
CA TRP A 118 -2.16 2.60 -2.78
C TRP A 118 -3.67 2.43 -2.59
N ALA A 119 -4.48 2.55 -3.63
CA ALA A 119 -5.90 2.18 -3.57
C ALA A 119 -6.07 0.70 -3.20
N ARG A 120 -5.21 -0.18 -3.72
CA ARG A 120 -5.14 -1.59 -3.32
C ARG A 120 -4.70 -1.76 -1.87
N TYR A 121 -3.76 -0.95 -1.37
CA TYR A 121 -3.42 -0.90 0.05
C TYR A 121 -4.64 -0.57 0.91
N GLU A 122 -5.35 0.52 0.61
CA GLU A 122 -6.52 0.96 1.38
C GLU A 122 -7.62 -0.10 1.41
N SER A 123 -7.82 -0.80 0.30
CA SER A 123 -8.74 -1.94 0.26
C SER A 123 -8.24 -3.08 1.15
N ALA A 124 -6.98 -3.49 0.98
CA ALA A 124 -6.41 -4.66 1.65
C ALA A 124 -6.35 -4.51 3.17
N ILE A 125 -6.15 -3.31 3.70
CA ILE A 125 -6.06 -3.10 5.16
C ILE A 125 -7.38 -3.39 5.89
N ASN A 126 -8.53 -3.27 5.21
CA ASN A 126 -9.82 -3.69 5.78
C ASN A 126 -9.84 -5.18 6.15
N HIS A 127 -9.11 -6.02 5.40
CA HIS A 127 -8.93 -7.44 5.75
C HIS A 127 -7.71 -7.64 6.66
N ALA A 128 -6.60 -6.97 6.33
CA ALA A 128 -5.32 -7.18 6.99
C ALA A 128 -5.31 -6.74 8.45
N TYR A 129 -6.14 -5.77 8.86
CA TYR A 129 -6.15 -5.26 10.22
C TYR A 129 -7.39 -5.66 11.03
N ASP A 130 -8.30 -6.45 10.45
CA ASP A 130 -9.59 -6.77 11.07
C ASP A 130 -9.49 -7.57 12.37
N GLU A 131 -8.34 -8.22 12.62
CA GLU A 131 -8.08 -8.90 13.90
C GLU A 131 -7.73 -7.94 15.05
N PHE A 132 -7.40 -6.67 14.77
CA PHE A 132 -6.99 -5.70 15.76
C PHE A 132 -8.16 -4.78 16.17
N PRO A 133 -8.20 -4.29 17.43
CA PRO A 133 -9.18 -3.30 17.87
C PRO A 133 -8.78 -1.90 17.37
N LEU A 134 -8.60 -1.74 16.06
CA LEU A 134 -8.13 -0.53 15.42
C LEU A 134 -9.31 0.38 15.05
N TRP A 135 -9.17 1.66 15.35
CA TRP A 135 -9.94 2.74 14.74
C TRP A 135 -8.94 3.63 13.99
N SER A 136 -9.03 3.66 12.67
CA SER A 136 -8.19 4.54 11.87
C SER A 136 -8.97 5.49 10.99
N MET A 137 -8.33 6.64 10.73
CA MET A 137 -8.77 7.66 9.80
C MET A 137 -7.67 7.86 8.75
N CYS A 138 -7.96 7.57 7.49
CA CYS A 138 -7.10 7.90 6.37
C CYS A 138 -7.52 9.26 5.80
N ALA A 139 -6.63 10.24 5.90
CA ALA A 139 -6.86 11.61 5.49
C ALA A 139 -6.40 11.85 4.05
N TYR A 140 -7.21 12.61 3.30
CA TYR A 140 -6.96 12.98 1.91
C TYR A 140 -7.23 14.48 1.72
N ASP A 141 -6.20 15.20 1.26
CA ASP A 141 -6.30 16.63 0.95
C ASP A 141 -6.96 16.84 -0.42
N MET A 142 -8.24 17.18 -0.40
CA MET A 142 -9.06 17.34 -1.60
C MET A 142 -8.67 18.57 -2.44
N ARG A 143 -7.84 19.47 -1.92
CA ARG A 143 -7.24 20.56 -2.72
C ARG A 143 -6.23 20.04 -3.75
N THR A 144 -5.68 18.86 -3.51
CA THR A 144 -4.62 18.24 -4.33
C THR A 144 -5.02 16.90 -4.93
N ALA A 145 -5.97 16.19 -4.32
CA ALA A 145 -6.41 14.88 -4.77
C ALA A 145 -7.17 14.96 -6.11
N PRO A 146 -6.74 14.21 -7.15
CA PRO A 146 -7.53 14.03 -8.37
C PRO A 146 -8.86 13.31 -8.10
N ALA A 147 -9.86 13.52 -8.96
CA ALA A 147 -11.18 12.89 -8.83
C ALA A 147 -11.13 11.35 -8.72
N GLN A 148 -10.21 10.70 -9.45
CA GLN A 148 -10.02 9.25 -9.39
C GLN A 148 -9.62 8.77 -7.98
N VAL A 149 -8.79 9.54 -7.27
CA VAL A 149 -8.39 9.22 -5.89
C VAL A 149 -9.62 9.20 -5.00
N TYR A 150 -10.47 10.21 -5.12
CA TYR A 150 -11.73 10.28 -4.36
C TYR A 150 -12.68 9.12 -4.66
N GLU A 151 -12.86 8.76 -5.94
CA GLU A 151 -13.67 7.61 -6.34
C GLU A 151 -13.16 6.30 -5.72
N ASP A 152 -11.83 6.11 -5.71
CA ASP A 152 -11.22 4.94 -5.09
C ASP A 152 -11.36 4.97 -3.56
N VAL A 153 -11.17 6.13 -2.91
CA VAL A 153 -11.36 6.30 -1.46
C VAL A 153 -12.78 5.92 -1.04
N LEU A 154 -13.80 6.34 -1.79
CA LEU A 154 -15.19 5.94 -1.54
C LEU A 154 -15.44 4.44 -1.75
N ARG A 155 -14.61 3.74 -2.52
CA ARG A 155 -14.74 2.30 -2.73
C ARG A 155 -13.97 1.49 -1.70
N THR A 156 -12.97 2.06 -1.04
CA THR A 156 -12.07 1.36 -0.12
C THR A 156 -12.35 1.61 1.35
N HIS A 157 -13.09 2.66 1.71
CA HIS A 157 -13.40 3.00 3.10
C HIS A 157 -14.86 2.66 3.43
N PRO A 158 -15.13 1.77 4.40
CA PRO A 158 -16.50 1.43 4.81
C PRO A 158 -17.26 2.60 5.44
N ARG A 159 -16.56 3.67 5.84
CA ARG A 159 -17.10 4.80 6.60
C ARG A 159 -16.40 6.11 6.25
N THR A 160 -17.01 7.23 6.60
CA THR A 160 -16.45 8.57 6.45
C THR A 160 -16.64 9.36 7.73
N ALA A 161 -15.58 9.99 8.21
CA ALA A 161 -15.61 10.99 9.27
C ALA A 161 -15.64 12.40 8.66
N ARG A 162 -16.52 13.26 9.17
CA ARG A 162 -16.77 14.60 8.62
C ARG A 162 -16.45 15.71 9.63
N PRO A 163 -16.13 16.93 9.18
CA PRO A 163 -15.82 18.07 10.05
C PRO A 163 -16.95 18.45 11.04
N ASP A 164 -18.19 18.07 10.76
CA ASP A 164 -19.33 18.27 11.67
C ASP A 164 -19.37 17.26 12.84
N GLY A 165 -18.36 16.37 12.94
CA GLY A 165 -18.26 15.33 13.96
C GLY A 165 -19.07 14.07 13.65
N THR A 166 -19.68 13.97 12.46
CA THR A 166 -20.43 12.78 12.07
C THR A 166 -19.51 11.67 11.53
N HIS A 167 -19.87 10.43 11.86
CA HIS A 167 -19.19 9.20 11.43
C HIS A 167 -20.21 8.30 10.74
N VAL A 168 -20.24 8.33 9.41
CA VAL A 168 -21.32 7.70 8.62
C VAL A 168 -20.82 6.47 7.87
N PRO A 169 -21.63 5.40 7.78
CA PRO A 169 -21.36 4.32 6.84
C PRO A 169 -21.32 4.84 5.39
N ASN A 170 -20.47 4.23 4.57
CA ASN A 170 -20.31 4.56 3.17
C ASN A 170 -20.94 3.49 2.28
N GLU A 171 -21.99 3.85 1.55
CA GLU A 171 -22.74 2.93 0.68
C GLU A 171 -21.99 2.55 -0.61
N THR A 172 -20.94 3.29 -0.96
CA THR A 172 -20.10 3.02 -2.15
C THR A 172 -18.98 2.01 -1.88
N TYR A 173 -18.81 1.61 -0.61
CA TYR A 173 -17.79 0.68 -0.20
C TYR A 173 -17.89 -0.67 -0.93
N VAL A 174 -16.74 -1.17 -1.38
CA VAL A 174 -16.59 -2.45 -2.05
C VAL A 174 -15.74 -3.36 -1.17
N ASP A 175 -16.22 -4.58 -0.93
CA ASP A 175 -15.48 -5.60 -0.19
C ASP A 175 -14.06 -5.82 -0.80
N PRO A 176 -13.02 -6.03 0.02
CA PRO A 176 -11.64 -6.14 -0.48
C PRO A 176 -11.42 -7.27 -1.47
N VAL A 177 -12.08 -8.41 -1.32
CA VAL A 177 -11.97 -9.52 -2.28
C VAL A 177 -12.44 -9.07 -3.65
N THR A 178 -13.58 -8.37 -3.71
CA THR A 178 -14.16 -7.84 -4.94
C THR A 178 -13.29 -6.74 -5.55
N PHE A 179 -12.90 -5.74 -4.76
CA PHE A 179 -12.09 -4.61 -5.23
C PHE A 179 -10.73 -5.06 -5.76
N LEU A 180 -10.02 -5.93 -5.04
CA LEU A 180 -8.66 -6.37 -5.40
C LEU A 180 -8.64 -7.36 -6.56
N SER A 181 -9.75 -8.05 -6.83
CA SER A 181 -9.93 -8.94 -7.99
C SER A 181 -10.05 -8.17 -9.30
N ASP A 182 -10.56 -6.93 -9.26
CA ASP A 182 -10.61 -6.03 -10.41
C ASP A 182 -9.24 -5.38 -10.63
N ARG A 183 -8.43 -5.99 -11.52
CA ARG A 183 -7.07 -5.52 -11.83
C ARG A 183 -7.10 -4.55 -12.99
N ARG A 184 -6.97 -3.26 -12.68
CA ARG A 184 -6.79 -2.21 -13.69
C ARG A 184 -5.49 -2.41 -14.47
N LEU A 185 -5.53 -2.13 -15.77
CA LEU A 185 -4.33 -2.07 -16.58
C LEU A 185 -3.52 -0.84 -16.15
N PRO A 186 -2.28 -1.00 -15.68
CA PRO A 186 -1.48 0.13 -15.28
C PRO A 186 -1.07 0.92 -16.52
N VAL A 187 -0.89 2.23 -16.36
CA VAL A 187 -0.27 3.05 -17.40
C VAL A 187 1.15 2.49 -17.67
N PRO A 188 1.54 2.22 -18.93
CA PRO A 188 2.90 1.82 -19.27
C PRO A 188 3.92 2.82 -18.74
N ASP A 189 5.02 2.33 -18.16
CA ASP A 189 6.11 3.22 -17.77
C ASP A 189 6.67 3.91 -19.02
N PRO A 190 7.02 5.21 -18.99
CA PRO A 190 7.61 5.90 -20.14
C PRO A 190 8.77 5.16 -20.81
N LEU A 191 9.60 4.42 -20.05
CA LEU A 191 10.70 3.62 -20.59
C LEU A 191 10.22 2.51 -21.53
N GLN A 192 9.02 1.99 -21.32
CA GLN A 192 8.42 0.94 -22.15
C GLN A 192 8.01 1.45 -23.54
N ARG A 193 8.12 2.76 -23.82
CA ARG A 193 7.95 3.33 -25.18
C ARG A 193 9.14 3.05 -26.10
N ALA A 194 10.33 2.78 -25.53
CA ALA A 194 11.51 2.40 -26.28
C ALA A 194 11.61 0.87 -26.47
N ALA A 195 12.49 0.43 -27.36
CA ALA A 195 12.82 -0.98 -27.47
C ALA A 195 13.45 -1.48 -26.15
N PRO A 196 13.09 -2.69 -25.68
CA PRO A 196 13.69 -3.27 -24.49
C PRO A 196 15.19 -3.50 -24.71
N ARG A 197 15.97 -3.33 -23.63
CA ARG A 197 17.40 -3.66 -23.63
C ARG A 197 17.64 -5.17 -23.62
N ALA A 198 16.74 -5.92 -22.97
CA ALA A 198 16.72 -7.37 -23.00
C ALA A 198 15.29 -7.84 -23.28
N ASP A 199 15.17 -8.80 -24.20
CA ASP A 199 13.91 -9.43 -24.57
C ASP A 199 14.15 -10.93 -24.73
N ILE A 200 13.81 -11.68 -23.67
CA ILE A 200 14.20 -13.07 -23.50
C ILE A 200 12.94 -13.92 -23.51
N ALA A 201 12.84 -14.78 -24.53
CA ALA A 201 11.83 -15.83 -24.58
C ALA A 201 12.31 -17.04 -23.78
N GLU A 202 11.42 -17.60 -22.97
CA GLU A 202 11.69 -18.73 -22.07
C GLU A 202 12.95 -18.53 -21.19
N PRO A 203 13.02 -17.43 -20.40
CA PRO A 203 14.20 -17.09 -19.61
C PRO A 203 14.45 -18.11 -18.50
N THR A 204 15.70 -18.53 -18.31
CA THR A 204 16.08 -19.18 -17.05
C THR A 204 16.15 -18.16 -15.91
N LEU A 205 16.14 -18.64 -14.66
CA LEU A 205 16.41 -17.75 -13.50
C LEU A 205 17.80 -17.09 -13.60
N GLY A 206 18.77 -17.76 -14.23
CA GLY A 206 20.09 -17.20 -14.47
C GLY A 206 20.06 -16.02 -15.44
N ASP A 207 19.33 -16.18 -16.54
CA ASP A 207 19.15 -15.13 -17.55
C ASP A 207 18.47 -13.90 -16.95
N ALA A 208 17.45 -14.10 -16.12
CA ALA A 208 16.74 -13.02 -15.45
C ALA A 208 17.66 -12.18 -14.55
N ARG A 209 18.48 -12.85 -13.72
CA ARG A 209 19.44 -12.16 -12.85
C ARG A 209 20.51 -11.43 -13.65
N GLN A 210 21.02 -12.06 -14.70
CA GLN A 210 22.07 -11.46 -15.53
C GLN A 210 21.55 -10.23 -16.27
N ALA A 211 20.34 -10.27 -16.80
CA ALA A 211 19.72 -9.14 -17.47
C ALA A 211 19.62 -7.90 -16.58
N VAL A 212 19.30 -8.05 -15.29
CA VAL A 212 19.27 -6.93 -14.34
C VAL A 212 20.67 -6.38 -14.08
N ARG A 213 21.66 -7.25 -13.85
CA ARG A 213 23.07 -6.83 -13.62
C ARG A 213 23.65 -6.06 -14.80
N ASP A 214 23.37 -6.53 -16.02
CA ASP A 214 23.85 -5.88 -17.24
C ASP A 214 23.19 -4.51 -17.47
N ALA A 215 22.00 -4.30 -16.90
CA ALA A 215 21.19 -3.10 -17.11
C ALA A 215 21.40 -1.97 -16.10
N ASP A 216 21.86 -2.27 -14.88
CA ASP A 216 22.08 -1.28 -13.81
C ASP A 216 23.17 -0.26 -14.19
N GLY A 217 24.30 -0.76 -14.71
CA GLY A 217 25.42 0.12 -15.10
C GLY A 217 26.00 0.94 -13.95
N GLY A 218 25.79 0.52 -12.69
CA GLY A 218 26.34 1.12 -11.47
C GLY A 218 25.64 2.41 -11.02
N ARG A 219 24.35 2.60 -11.34
CA ARG A 219 23.65 3.87 -11.12
C ARG A 219 22.60 3.81 -10.02
N LEU A 220 22.02 2.65 -9.77
CA LEU A 220 21.11 2.44 -8.65
C LEU A 220 21.91 2.09 -7.39
N ALA A 221 21.26 2.19 -6.22
CA ALA A 221 21.88 1.71 -4.99
C ALA A 221 22.11 0.19 -5.09
N PRO A 222 23.26 -0.34 -4.63
CA PRO A 222 23.53 -1.78 -4.72
C PRO A 222 22.43 -2.66 -4.10
N ASP A 223 21.90 -2.23 -2.95
CA ASP A 223 20.84 -2.95 -2.25
C ASP A 223 19.54 -3.01 -3.09
N ASP A 224 19.19 -1.93 -3.79
CA ASP A 224 18.02 -1.86 -4.67
C ASP A 224 18.15 -2.82 -5.87
N VAL A 225 19.37 -2.95 -6.41
CA VAL A 225 19.65 -3.88 -7.51
C VAL A 225 19.55 -5.32 -7.04
N ASP A 226 20.12 -5.65 -5.87
CA ASP A 226 20.04 -6.99 -5.29
C ASP A 226 18.59 -7.38 -4.98
N ASP A 227 17.80 -6.44 -4.45
CA ASP A 227 16.37 -6.59 -4.22
C ASP A 227 15.59 -6.85 -5.53
N LEU A 228 15.91 -6.12 -6.60
CA LEU A 228 15.31 -6.35 -7.92
C LEU A 228 15.70 -7.71 -8.52
N ILE A 229 16.94 -8.17 -8.31
CA ILE A 229 17.44 -9.49 -8.75
C ILE A 229 16.64 -10.61 -8.07
N VAL A 230 16.33 -10.47 -6.78
CA VAL A 230 15.47 -11.41 -6.06
C VAL A 230 14.05 -11.35 -6.63
N ALA A 231 13.47 -10.16 -6.74
CA ALA A 231 12.10 -9.98 -7.22
C ALA A 231 11.88 -10.53 -8.64
N VAL A 232 12.81 -10.30 -9.58
CA VAL A 232 12.71 -10.83 -10.95
C VAL A 232 12.85 -12.35 -10.98
N SER A 233 13.72 -12.91 -10.13
CA SER A 233 13.90 -14.36 -10.01
C SER A 233 12.60 -15.02 -9.52
N GLU A 234 11.96 -14.44 -8.51
CA GLU A 234 10.67 -14.91 -8.00
C GLU A 234 9.56 -14.76 -9.04
N ALA A 235 9.52 -13.66 -9.80
CA ALA A 235 8.55 -13.46 -10.87
C ALA A 235 8.67 -14.53 -11.98
N VAL A 236 9.90 -14.81 -12.43
CA VAL A 236 10.15 -15.88 -13.43
C VAL A 236 9.84 -17.26 -12.87
N ALA A 237 10.24 -17.55 -11.63
CA ALA A 237 9.91 -18.83 -10.98
C ALA A 237 8.39 -19.03 -10.86
N ASN A 238 7.65 -18.00 -10.49
CA ASN A 238 6.19 -18.04 -10.41
C ASN A 238 5.54 -18.22 -11.78
N ALA A 239 6.05 -17.56 -12.83
CA ALA A 239 5.57 -17.75 -14.19
C ALA A 239 5.67 -19.21 -14.64
N TYR A 240 6.78 -19.90 -14.31
CA TYR A 240 6.93 -21.33 -14.62
C TYR A 240 6.11 -22.26 -13.72
N ARG A 241 6.03 -21.94 -12.43
CA ARG A 241 5.39 -22.82 -11.44
C ARG A 241 3.87 -22.72 -11.46
N HIS A 242 3.34 -21.52 -11.69
CA HIS A 242 1.93 -21.19 -11.54
C HIS A 242 1.29 -20.62 -12.80
N GLY A 243 2.11 -20.07 -13.71
CA GLY A 243 1.67 -19.51 -14.97
C GLY A 243 1.50 -20.54 -16.08
N ARG A 244 1.51 -20.08 -17.33
CA ARG A 244 1.49 -20.93 -18.53
C ARG A 244 2.46 -20.41 -19.58
N ALA A 245 3.09 -21.30 -20.33
CA ALA A 245 3.92 -20.91 -21.46
C ALA A 245 3.11 -20.15 -22.54
N PRO A 246 3.75 -19.25 -23.31
CA PRO A 246 5.16 -18.91 -23.22
C PRO A 246 5.47 -17.95 -22.06
N VAL A 247 6.64 -18.09 -21.45
CA VAL A 247 7.18 -17.11 -20.48
C VAL A 247 8.11 -16.15 -21.21
N ARG A 248 7.97 -14.84 -20.97
CA ARG A 248 8.81 -13.81 -21.58
C ARG A 248 9.25 -12.77 -20.57
N LEU A 249 10.53 -12.44 -20.55
CA LEU A 249 11.09 -11.34 -19.77
C LEU A 249 11.48 -10.20 -20.71
N ARG A 250 11.03 -8.99 -20.39
CA ARG A 250 11.49 -7.76 -21.05
C ARG A 250 12.00 -6.77 -20.02
N LEU A 251 13.09 -6.09 -20.34
CA LEU A 251 13.74 -5.15 -19.44
C LEU A 251 14.04 -3.84 -20.17
N TRP A 252 13.81 -2.74 -19.47
CA TRP A 252 14.20 -1.38 -19.86
C TRP A 252 14.98 -0.74 -18.71
N SER A 253 15.94 0.14 -19.04
CA SER A 253 16.64 0.92 -18.01
C SER A 253 17.03 2.32 -18.51
N SER A 254 16.96 3.26 -17.58
CA SER A 254 17.43 4.65 -17.71
C SER A 254 18.56 4.93 -16.72
N ALA A 255 18.86 6.21 -16.47
CA ALA A 255 19.90 6.61 -15.54
C ALA A 255 19.49 6.46 -14.06
N ASP A 256 18.19 6.38 -13.81
CA ASP A 256 17.55 6.54 -12.51
C ASP A 256 16.63 5.38 -12.12
N ARG A 257 16.27 4.49 -13.06
CA ARG A 257 15.44 3.31 -12.77
C ARG A 257 15.60 2.15 -13.76
N ILE A 258 15.21 0.96 -13.30
CA ILE A 258 15.05 -0.25 -14.11
C ILE A 258 13.58 -0.69 -14.07
N VAL A 259 13.03 -1.04 -15.23
CA VAL A 259 11.68 -1.61 -15.37
C VAL A 259 11.81 -3.01 -15.97
N VAL A 260 11.26 -4.01 -15.28
CA VAL A 260 11.23 -5.40 -15.76
C VAL A 260 9.79 -5.87 -15.84
N THR A 261 9.42 -6.49 -16.96
CA THR A 261 8.15 -7.22 -17.09
C THR A 261 8.42 -8.70 -17.27
N VAL A 262 7.73 -9.53 -16.50
CA VAL A 262 7.65 -10.98 -16.71
C VAL A 262 6.20 -11.29 -17.10
N THR A 263 6.02 -11.86 -18.29
CA THR A 263 4.70 -12.20 -18.86
C THR A 263 4.58 -13.71 -19.05
N ASP A 264 3.41 -14.26 -18.73
CA ASP A 264 3.02 -15.64 -18.99
C ASP A 264 1.56 -15.75 -19.45
N GLY A 265 1.17 -16.88 -20.06
CA GLY A 265 -0.17 -17.14 -20.59
C GLY A 265 -1.24 -17.50 -19.55
N GLY A 266 -0.90 -17.51 -18.26
CA GLY A 266 -1.76 -17.88 -17.16
C GLY A 266 -2.83 -16.83 -16.82
N PRO A 267 -3.73 -17.15 -15.87
CA PRO A 267 -4.74 -16.21 -15.38
C PRO A 267 -4.19 -15.24 -14.32
N GLY A 268 -2.97 -15.45 -13.83
CA GLY A 268 -2.43 -14.77 -12.64
C GLY A 268 -2.87 -15.41 -11.32
N PRO A 269 -2.42 -14.87 -10.17
CA PRO A 269 -2.75 -15.40 -8.85
C PRO A 269 -4.25 -15.32 -8.56
N LYS A 270 -4.81 -16.42 -8.03
CA LYS A 270 -6.22 -16.54 -7.63
C LYS A 270 -6.54 -15.79 -6.34
N ASP A 271 -5.57 -15.68 -5.45
CA ASP A 271 -5.69 -14.89 -4.23
C ASP A 271 -5.59 -13.40 -4.59
N PRO A 272 -6.63 -12.59 -4.34
CA PRO A 272 -6.61 -11.16 -4.63
C PRO A 272 -5.61 -10.38 -3.77
N PHE A 273 -5.21 -10.91 -2.60
CA PHE A 273 -4.24 -10.30 -1.69
C PHE A 273 -2.79 -10.66 -2.01
N ALA A 274 -2.56 -11.53 -3.00
CA ALA A 274 -1.22 -11.99 -3.37
C ALA A 274 -0.27 -10.80 -3.60
N GLY A 275 0.84 -10.77 -2.87
CA GLY A 275 1.83 -9.68 -2.91
C GLY A 275 1.62 -8.58 -1.87
N LEU A 276 0.38 -8.33 -1.42
CA LEU A 276 0.09 -7.35 -0.36
C LEU A 276 0.19 -7.99 1.03
N LEU A 277 -0.21 -9.25 1.14
CA LEU A 277 -0.15 -10.05 2.36
C LEU A 277 0.71 -11.30 2.14
N PRO A 278 1.39 -11.78 3.19
CA PRO A 278 2.01 -13.10 3.14
C PRO A 278 0.90 -14.16 3.04
N THR A 279 1.09 -15.12 2.13
CA THR A 279 0.18 -16.26 1.98
C THR A 279 0.56 -17.37 2.96
N GLY A 280 -0.40 -17.79 3.78
CA GLY A 280 -0.24 -18.88 4.74
C GLY A 280 0.67 -18.58 5.94
N ASP A 281 0.94 -19.62 6.72
CA ASP A 281 1.77 -19.71 7.92
C ASP A 281 3.30 -19.71 7.62
N GLY A 282 3.71 -19.16 6.47
CA GLY A 282 5.10 -18.92 6.12
C GLY A 282 5.89 -20.13 5.58
N LEU A 283 5.24 -21.27 5.31
CA LEU A 283 5.94 -22.51 4.94
C LEU A 283 5.65 -23.05 3.52
N ALA A 284 4.66 -22.54 2.78
CA ALA A 284 4.34 -23.07 1.46
C ALA A 284 3.73 -22.05 0.48
N GLY A 285 4.58 -21.41 -0.34
CA GLY A 285 4.18 -20.68 -1.54
C GLY A 285 3.59 -19.28 -1.31
N GLY A 286 4.10 -18.29 -2.05
CA GLY A 286 3.61 -16.91 -2.13
C GLY A 286 4.31 -15.86 -1.25
N LEU A 287 5.29 -16.27 -0.44
CA LEU A 287 6.30 -15.36 0.15
C LEU A 287 7.09 -14.59 -0.93
N GLY A 288 7.44 -15.23 -2.05
CA GLY A 288 8.25 -14.62 -3.10
C GLY A 288 7.62 -13.36 -3.71
N LEU A 289 6.31 -13.40 -3.96
CA LEU A 289 5.57 -12.23 -4.47
C LEU A 289 5.44 -11.15 -3.39
N TRP A 290 5.23 -11.53 -2.13
CA TRP A 290 5.19 -10.59 -1.02
C TRP A 290 6.55 -9.92 -0.74
N ILE A 291 7.66 -10.62 -0.97
CA ILE A 291 9.01 -10.06 -0.94
C ILE A 291 9.20 -9.07 -2.09
N ALA A 292 8.82 -9.44 -3.32
CA ALA A 292 8.91 -8.54 -4.47
C ALA A 292 8.17 -7.20 -4.24
N HIS A 293 6.98 -7.24 -3.64
CA HIS A 293 6.21 -6.04 -3.27
C HIS A 293 6.79 -5.23 -2.09
N GLN A 294 7.71 -5.79 -1.31
CA GLN A 294 8.44 -5.07 -0.25
C GLN A 294 9.78 -4.51 -0.74
N SER A 295 10.39 -5.16 -1.72
CA SER A 295 11.73 -4.86 -2.24
C SER A 295 11.71 -3.88 -3.40
N CYS A 296 10.78 -4.03 -4.36
CA CYS A 296 10.66 -3.09 -5.47
C CYS A 296 9.84 -1.84 -5.10
N ASP A 297 10.21 -0.69 -5.65
CA ASP A 297 9.48 0.57 -5.45
C ASP A 297 8.06 0.48 -6.01
N HIS A 298 7.91 -0.11 -7.20
CA HIS A 298 6.60 -0.37 -7.79
C HIS A 298 6.46 -1.78 -8.33
N VAL A 299 5.37 -2.44 -7.94
CA VAL A 299 4.96 -3.73 -8.48
C VAL A 299 3.54 -3.64 -8.98
N ALA A 300 3.35 -3.86 -10.28
CA ALA A 300 2.02 -3.94 -10.89
C ALA A 300 1.76 -5.34 -11.42
N MET A 301 0.55 -5.84 -11.20
CA MET A 301 0.10 -7.13 -11.70
C MET A 301 -1.17 -6.94 -12.51
N TYR A 302 -1.16 -7.35 -13.77
CA TYR A 302 -2.29 -7.15 -14.67
C TYR A 302 -2.35 -8.23 -15.73
N ARG A 303 -3.51 -8.34 -16.37
CA ARG A 303 -3.72 -9.29 -17.48
C ARG A 303 -4.35 -8.56 -18.64
N ASP A 304 -3.80 -8.75 -19.83
CA ASP A 304 -4.33 -8.24 -21.09
C ASP A 304 -4.42 -9.36 -22.14
N ALA A 305 -4.57 -8.98 -23.41
CA ALA A 305 -4.60 -9.92 -24.53
C ALA A 305 -3.29 -10.69 -24.73
N GLY A 306 -2.15 -10.16 -24.24
CA GLY A 306 -0.82 -10.75 -24.32
C GLY A 306 -0.49 -11.70 -23.16
N GLY A 307 -1.27 -11.72 -22.09
CA GLY A 307 -1.10 -12.63 -20.96
C GLY A 307 -1.15 -11.93 -19.60
N PHE A 308 -0.85 -12.68 -18.55
CA PHE A 308 -0.63 -12.14 -17.23
C PHE A 308 0.79 -11.57 -17.14
N THR A 309 0.93 -10.36 -16.63
CA THR A 309 2.22 -9.66 -16.50
C THR A 309 2.42 -9.16 -15.08
N ILE A 310 3.61 -9.41 -14.55
CA ILE A 310 4.15 -8.72 -13.38
C ILE A 310 5.17 -7.69 -13.90
N ARG A 311 4.96 -6.41 -13.54
CA ARG A 311 5.91 -5.34 -13.79
C ARG A 311 6.57 -4.94 -12.48
N LEU A 312 7.90 -5.03 -12.42
CA LEU A 312 8.76 -4.65 -11.32
C LEU A 312 9.50 -3.37 -11.72
N THR A 313 9.51 -2.37 -10.85
CA THR A 313 10.25 -1.12 -11.04
C THR A 313 11.04 -0.80 -9.78
N THR A 314 12.30 -0.44 -9.96
CA THR A 314 13.20 0.00 -8.89
C THR A 314 13.94 1.24 -9.36
N GLY A 315 14.04 2.25 -8.50
CA GLY A 315 14.52 3.59 -8.80
C GLY A 315 13.40 4.56 -9.23
N ASN A 316 13.72 5.85 -9.32
CA ASN A 316 12.79 6.92 -9.67
C ASN A 316 13.39 7.90 -10.68
#